data_AF-A0A2G6F0U6-F1
#
_entry.id   AF-A0A2G6F0U6-F1
#
_cell.length_a   1.000
_cell.length_b   1.000
_cell.length_c   1.000
_cell.angle_alpha   90.00
_cell.angle_beta   90.00
_cell.angle_gamma   90.00
#
_symmetry.space_group_name_H-M   'P 1'
#
loop_
_entity.id
_entity.type
_entity.pdbx_description
1 polymer ?
#
loop_
_entity_poly.entity_id
_entity_poly.type
_entity_poly.pdbx_seq_one_letter_code
_entity_poly.pdbx_strand_id
1 'polypeptide(L)'
;HPDLAHCFNPNYKVMTEREIYNPDTHESIIPDRLVFFDTQHIGIYDYKTGTPLETHQHQLSHYAHILTAMGYKVKETCLIYIGTDSVEVNKSNATSL
;
A
#
# COMPACT_ATOMS: atom_id res chain seq x y z
N HIS A 1 -9.11 0.42 13.72
CA HIS A 1 -8.03 -0.53 14.08
C HIS A 1 -6.79 0.27 14.49
N PRO A 2 -6.16 -0.02 15.65
CA PRO A 2 -5.02 0.76 16.15
C PRO A 2 -3.83 0.85 15.19
N ASP A 3 -3.51 -0.25 14.50
CA ASP A 3 -2.37 -0.32 13.57
C ASP A 3 -2.49 0.56 12.32
N LEU A 4 -3.67 1.13 12.06
CA LEU A 4 -3.93 2.03 10.94
C LEU A 4 -4.02 3.50 11.37
N ALA A 5 -3.97 3.80 12.67
CA ALA A 5 -4.28 5.14 13.18
C ALA A 5 -3.30 6.20 12.64
N HIS A 6 -2.01 5.88 12.53
CA HIS A 6 -1.00 6.80 12.00
C HIS A 6 -1.25 7.16 10.54
N CYS A 7 -1.88 6.29 9.76
CA CYS A 7 -2.19 6.51 8.34
C CYS A 7 -3.21 7.63 8.11
N PHE A 8 -3.93 8.07 9.16
CA PHE A 8 -4.92 9.14 9.12
C PHE A 8 -4.39 10.47 9.68
N ASN A 9 -3.07 10.60 9.84
CA ASN A 9 -2.47 11.88 10.19
C ASN A 9 -2.81 12.92 9.11
N PRO A 10 -3.45 14.05 9.45
CA PRO A 10 -3.89 15.05 8.47
C PRO A 10 -2.74 15.76 7.75
N ASN A 11 -1.51 15.65 8.27
CA ASN A 11 -0.32 16.21 7.62
C ASN A 11 0.22 15.32 6.49
N TYR A 12 -0.19 14.05 6.42
CA TYR A 12 0.25 13.16 5.35
C TYR A 12 -0.54 13.42 4.09
N LYS A 13 0.17 13.39 2.96
CA LYS A 13 -0.48 13.38 1.65
C LYS A 13 -1.01 11.98 1.39
N VAL A 14 -2.27 11.86 1.02
CA VAL A 14 -2.92 10.58 0.69
C VAL A 14 -3.37 10.60 -0.76
N MET A 15 -3.12 9.51 -1.48
CA MET A 15 -3.70 9.25 -2.79
C MET A 15 -4.53 7.98 -2.73
N THR A 16 -5.69 7.99 -3.37
CA THR A 16 -6.61 6.85 -3.42
C THR A 16 -7.03 6.59 -4.86
N GLU A 17 -7.14 5.32 -5.24
CA GLU A 17 -7.66 4.87 -6.55
C GLU A 17 -7.11 5.67 -7.74
N ARG A 18 -5.79 5.94 -7.73
CA ARG A 18 -5.14 6.76 -8.75
C ARG A 18 -4.15 5.93 -9.53
N GLU A 19 -4.32 5.97 -10.85
CA GLU A 19 -3.39 5.34 -11.78
C GLU A 19 -2.00 5.96 -11.67
N ILE A 20 -0.99 5.09 -11.59
CA ILE A 20 0.42 5.42 -11.62
C ILE A 20 1.01 4.71 -12.83
N TYR A 21 1.37 5.51 -13.83
CA TYR A 21 2.02 5.05 -15.04
C TYR A 21 3.54 5.09 -14.87
N ASN A 22 4.19 3.95 -15.06
CA ASN A 22 5.63 3.83 -15.15
C ASN A 22 6.05 3.96 -16.63
N PRO A 23 6.66 5.09 -17.04
CA PRO A 23 7.05 5.31 -18.43
C PRO A 23 8.20 4.40 -18.88
N ASP A 24 9.01 3.86 -17.96
CA ASP A 24 10.14 2.99 -18.31
C ASP A 24 9.69 1.57 -18.66
N THR A 25 8.62 1.09 -18.02
CA THR A 25 8.05 -0.25 -18.27
C THR A 25 6.75 -0.21 -19.10
N HIS A 26 6.21 0.99 -19.36
CA HIS A 26 4.88 1.22 -19.93
C HIS A 26 3.74 0.53 -19.17
N GLU A 27 3.93 0.31 -17.87
CA GLU A 27 2.97 -0.36 -17.00
C GLU A 27 2.21 0.65 -16.15
N SER A 28 0.93 0.38 -15.92
CA SER A 28 0.10 1.13 -14.97
C SER A 28 -0.29 0.27 -13.78
N ILE A 29 -0.26 0.85 -12.58
CA ILE A 29 -0.85 0.28 -11.38
C ILE A 29 -1.89 1.21 -10.77
N ILE A 30 -2.86 0.65 -10.05
CA ILE A 30 -3.87 1.40 -9.31
C ILE A 30 -3.94 0.82 -7.89
N PRO A 31 -3.11 1.30 -6.96
CA PRO A 31 -3.24 0.95 -5.55
C PRO A 31 -4.48 1.63 -4.95
N ASP A 32 -5.21 0.92 -4.08
CA ASP A 32 -6.38 1.48 -3.38
C ASP A 32 -6.00 2.74 -2.59
N ARG A 33 -4.88 2.69 -1.87
CA ARG A 33 -4.39 3.80 -1.05
C ARG A 33 -2.87 3.85 -0.91
N LEU A 34 -2.32 5.04 -1.13
CA LEU A 34 -0.96 5.42 -0.82
C LEU A 34 -0.94 6.53 0.23
N VAL A 35 -0.11 6.38 1.25
CA VAL A 35 0.16 7.42 2.25
C VAL A 35 1.61 7.85 2.11
N PHE A 36 1.84 9.12 1.84
CA PHE A 36 3.16 9.71 1.76
C PHE A 36 3.51 10.29 3.13
N PHE A 37 4.41 9.61 3.84
CA PHE A 37 4.89 10.03 5.16
C PHE A 37 5.82 11.25 5.05
N ASP A 38 6.57 11.31 3.95
CA ASP A 38 7.33 12.48 3.52
C ASP A 38 7.51 12.45 1.98
N THR A 39 8.49 13.17 1.45
CA THR A 39 8.74 13.27 -0.01
C THR A 39 9.23 11.98 -0.65
N GLN A 40 9.80 11.04 0.10
CA GLN A 40 10.36 9.78 -0.42
C GLN A 40 9.67 8.55 0.18
N HIS A 41 9.20 8.64 1.42
CA HIS A 41 8.69 7.48 2.15
C HIS A 41 7.19 7.31 1.99
N ILE A 42 6.78 6.10 1.61
CA ILE A 42 5.37 5.78 1.35
C ILE A 42 4.92 4.51 2.07
N GLY A 43 3.64 4.48 2.44
CA GLY A 43 2.90 3.30 2.84
C GLY A 43 1.89 2.92 1.77
N ILE A 44 1.71 1.62 1.54
CA ILE A 44 0.74 1.07 0.57
C ILE A 44 -0.30 0.26 1.34
N TYR A 45 -1.58 0.59 1.16
CA TYR A 45 -2.70 -0.09 1.83
C TYR A 45 -3.70 -0.54 0.79
N ASP A 46 -4.02 -1.83 0.81
CA ASP A 46 -4.89 -2.49 -0.14
C ASP A 46 -6.01 -3.21 0.64
N TYR A 47 -7.25 -2.90 0.28
CA TYR A 47 -8.44 -3.33 0.99
C TYR A 47 -9.09 -4.50 0.25
N LYS A 48 -9.43 -5.54 0.99
CA LYS A 48 -10.03 -6.75 0.44
C LYS A 48 -11.24 -7.16 1.24
N THR A 49 -12.25 -7.68 0.55
CA THR A 49 -13.41 -8.35 1.16
C THR A 49 -13.28 -9.85 0.97
N GLY A 50 -13.80 -10.63 1.92
CA GLY A 50 -13.75 -12.08 1.85
C GLY A 50 -12.41 -12.66 2.31
N THR A 51 -12.08 -13.84 1.81
CA THR A 51 -10.95 -14.64 2.32
C THR A 51 -9.60 -14.14 1.77
N PRO A 52 -8.53 -14.19 2.58
CA PRO A 52 -7.18 -13.97 2.10
C PRO A 52 -6.77 -14.89 0.94
N LEU A 53 -6.19 -14.30 -0.10
CA LEU A 53 -5.66 -15.00 -1.28
C LEU A 53 -4.19 -14.61 -1.49
N GLU A 54 -3.41 -15.57 -1.97
CA GLU A 54 -2.00 -15.36 -2.31
C GLU A 54 -1.84 -14.27 -3.39
N THR A 55 -2.79 -14.18 -4.32
CA THR A 55 -2.82 -13.14 -5.37
C THR A 55 -2.87 -11.72 -4.81
N HIS A 56 -3.44 -11.51 -3.62
CA HIS A 56 -3.44 -10.20 -2.96
C HIS A 56 -2.02 -9.82 -2.51
N GLN A 57 -1.24 -10.77 -2.00
CA GLN A 57 0.16 -10.54 -1.64
C GLN A 57 1.02 -10.27 -2.88
N HIS A 58 0.79 -11.00 -3.97
CA HIS A 58 1.47 -10.77 -5.25
C HIS A 58 1.17 -9.37 -5.79
N GLN A 59 -0.09 -8.94 -5.78
CA GLN A 59 -0.49 -7.60 -6.20
C GLN A 59 0.18 -6.51 -5.34
N LEU A 60 0.12 -6.64 -4.01
CA LEU A 60 0.72 -5.66 -3.12
C LEU A 60 2.26 -5.59 -3.25
N SER A 61 2.90 -6.74 -3.47
CA SER A 61 4.35 -6.83 -3.72
C SER A 61 4.71 -6.18 -5.06
N HIS A 62 3.86 -6.36 -6.08
CA HIS A 62 4.02 -5.73 -7.38
C HIS A 62 3.94 -4.21 -7.31
N TYR A 63 2.96 -3.67 -6.56
CA TYR A 63 2.87 -2.23 -6.29
C TYR A 63 4.14 -1.71 -5.61
N ALA A 64 4.62 -2.40 -4.57
CA ALA A 64 5.84 -2.02 -3.87
C ALA A 64 7.06 -2.04 -4.80
N HIS A 65 7.15 -3.03 -5.68
CA HIS A 65 8.23 -3.16 -6.66
C HIS A 65 8.27 -1.96 -7.63
N ILE A 66 7.14 -1.64 -8.26
CA ILE A 66 7.05 -0.51 -9.21
C ILE A 66 7.36 0.81 -8.51
N LEU A 67 6.78 1.06 -7.33
CA LEU A 67 7.02 2.31 -6.61
C LEU A 67 8.48 2.44 -6.16
N THR A 68 9.12 1.33 -5.80
CA THR A 68 10.57 1.30 -5.50
C THR A 68 11.40 1.59 -6.75
N ALA A 69 11.04 1.00 -7.90
CA ALA A 69 11.71 1.26 -9.18
C ALA A 69 11.59 2.74 -9.61
N MET A 70 10.48 3.40 -9.26
CA MET A 70 10.27 4.84 -9.46
C MET A 70 11.01 5.73 -8.46
N GLY A 71 11.77 5.14 -7.52
CA GLY A 71 12.62 5.87 -6.57
C GLY A 71 12.00 6.17 -5.21
N TYR A 72 10.77 5.68 -4.93
CA TYR A 72 10.18 5.80 -3.59
C TYR A 72 10.75 4.74 -2.62
N LYS A 73 10.69 5.05 -1.33
CA LYS A 73 11.04 4.14 -0.24
C LYS A 73 9.76 3.63 0.39
N VAL A 74 9.32 2.45 -0.02
CA VAL A 74 8.17 1.77 0.60
C VAL A 74 8.54 1.40 2.03
N LYS A 75 7.93 2.05 3.02
CA LYS A 75 8.20 1.82 4.44
C LYS A 75 7.32 0.74 5.04
N GLU A 76 6.10 0.64 4.56
CA GLU A 76 5.18 -0.41 4.96
C GLU A 76 4.19 -0.74 3.85
N THR A 77 3.78 -1.99 3.83
CA THR A 77 2.69 -2.50 3.00
C THR A 77 1.66 -3.16 3.91
N CYS A 78 0.39 -3.05 3.56
CA CYS A 78 -0.70 -3.53 4.39
C CYS A 78 -1.84 -4.11 3.55
N LEU A 79 -2.18 -5.38 3.79
CA LEU A 79 -3.44 -5.97 3.35
C LEU A 79 -4.46 -5.84 4.48
N ILE A 80 -5.63 -5.28 4.17
CA ILE A 80 -6.69 -5.03 5.14
C ILE A 80 -7.93 -5.80 4.70
N TYR A 81 -8.25 -6.87 5.42
CA TYR A 81 -9.43 -7.68 5.15
C TYR A 81 -10.60 -7.20 5.99
N ILE A 82 -11.67 -6.78 5.30
CA ILE A 82 -12.89 -6.28 5.92
C ILE A 82 -13.95 -7.39 5.85
N GLY A 83 -14.29 -7.92 7.03
CA GLY A 83 -15.40 -8.85 7.24
C GLY A 83 -16.62 -8.14 7.83
N THR A 84 -17.71 -8.89 8.04
CA THR A 84 -18.95 -8.35 8.62
C THR A 84 -18.73 -7.79 10.03
N ASP A 85 -17.99 -8.50 10.87
CA ASP A 85 -17.79 -8.15 12.29
C ASP A 85 -16.31 -7.98 12.66
N SER A 86 -15.40 -8.02 11.67
CA SER A 86 -13.96 -8.00 11.91
C SER A 86 -13.20 -7.22 10.85
N VAL A 87 -12.05 -6.68 11.27
CA VAL A 87 -11.04 -6.10 10.39
C VAL A 87 -9.72 -6.78 10.73
N GLU A 88 -9.17 -7.54 9.79
CA GLU A 88 -7.86 -8.17 9.92
C GLU A 88 -6.82 -7.33 9.18
N VAL A 89 -5.71 -7.03 9.86
CA VAL A 89 -4.65 -6.17 9.35
C VAL A 89 -3.36 -6.96 9.23
N ASN A 90 -2.94 -7.20 8.00
CA ASN A 90 -1.69 -7.89 7.66
C ASN A 90 -0.67 -6.84 7.20
N LYS A 91 0.07 -6.29 8.15
CA LYS A 91 1.08 -5.25 7.93
C LYS A 91 2.50 -5.82 7.87
N SER A 92 3.24 -5.40 6.86
CA SER A 92 4.66 -5.68 6.69
C SER A 92 5.44 -4.37 6.66
N ASN A 93 6.47 -4.24 7.50
CA ASN A 93 7.39 -3.11 7.44
C ASN A 93 8.58 -3.48 6.55
N ALA A 94 9.13 -2.51 5.82
CA ALA A 94 10.38 -2.73 5.10
C ALA A 94 11.50 -2.99 6.11
N THR A 95 12.15 -4.16 6.00
CA THR A 95 13.39 -4.44 6.70
C THR A 95 14.46 -3.51 6.15
N SER A 96 15.11 -2.73 7.01
CA SER A 96 16.30 -1.95 6.61
C SER A 96 17.31 -2.90 5.97
N LEU A 97 17.62 -2.69 4.69
CA LEU A 97 18.81 -3.25 4.04
C LEU A 97 20.07 -2.58 4.61
#